data_AF-A0A4R2ZMQ7-F1
#
_entry.id   AF-A0A4R2ZMQ7-F1
#
_cell.length_a   1.000
_cell.length_b   1.000
_cell.length_c   1.000
_cell.angle_alpha   90.00
_cell.angle_beta   90.00
_cell.angle_gamma   90.00
#
_symmetry.space_group_name_H-M   'P 1'
#
loop_
_entity.id
_entity.type
_entity.pdbx_description
1 polymer ?
#
loop_
_entity_poly.entity_id
_entity_poly.type
_entity_poly.pdbx_seq_one_letter_code
_entity_poly.pdbx_strand_id
1 'polypeptide(L)'
;MDVPHDPMTNTANLRVETPSQARYNMDRRSHGMCASRRVEESIAMIRDENAVRPEFDLRPLVGLLSGVSDPVLEHLTVQAIKKHRHLVTKAEELFLGLPEAIRTGRETVGEDHVAYLDATIEMHAQMSALTTLLKILGRTPAVQ
;
A
#
# COMPACT_ATOMS: atom_id res chain seq x y z
N MET A 1 -15.18 -10.83 -68.33
CA MET A 1 -15.44 -9.62 -67.53
C MET A 1 -15.11 -9.99 -66.10
N ASP A 2 -14.01 -9.44 -65.62
CA ASP A 2 -13.43 -9.61 -64.29
C ASP A 2 -14.40 -9.23 -63.16
N VAL A 3 -14.45 -10.07 -62.13
CA VAL A 3 -15.12 -9.78 -60.85
C VAL A 3 -14.05 -9.25 -59.89
N PRO A 4 -14.20 -8.04 -59.32
CA PRO A 4 -13.21 -7.49 -58.39
C PRO A 4 -13.36 -8.14 -57.01
N HIS A 5 -12.23 -8.57 -56.45
CA HIS A 5 -12.08 -9.02 -55.08
C HIS A 5 -11.83 -7.80 -54.19
N ASP A 6 -12.75 -7.46 -53.28
CA ASP A 6 -12.52 -6.45 -52.24
C ASP A 6 -12.18 -7.13 -50.90
N PRO A 7 -11.17 -6.65 -50.16
CA PRO A 7 -10.73 -7.27 -48.91
C PRO A 7 -11.39 -6.66 -47.65
N MET A 8 -11.69 -7.55 -46.70
CA MET A 8 -11.54 -7.36 -45.25
C MET A 8 -12.33 -6.21 -44.59
N THR A 9 -13.53 -6.55 -44.11
CA THR A 9 -14.09 -5.96 -42.88
C THR A 9 -13.18 -6.27 -41.69
N ASN A 10 -12.42 -5.28 -41.21
CA ASN A 10 -11.86 -5.31 -39.86
C ASN A 10 -12.51 -4.19 -39.04
N THR A 11 -13.63 -4.54 -38.41
CA THR A 11 -14.24 -3.77 -37.32
C THR A 11 -13.22 -3.60 -36.21
N ALA A 12 -12.71 -2.37 -36.07
CA ALA A 12 -11.96 -1.94 -34.91
C ALA A 12 -12.71 -2.34 -33.62
N ASN A 13 -12.09 -3.20 -32.83
CA ASN A 13 -12.48 -3.50 -31.47
C ASN A 13 -12.40 -2.20 -30.63
N LEU A 14 -13.47 -1.41 -30.62
CA LEU A 14 -13.73 -0.44 -29.57
C LEU A 14 -13.99 -1.24 -28.29
N ARG A 15 -12.93 -1.49 -27.51
CA ARG A 15 -13.04 -2.03 -26.16
C ARG A 15 -13.73 -0.95 -25.32
N VAL A 16 -15.05 -1.07 -25.21
CA VAL A 16 -15.86 -0.25 -24.31
C VAL A 16 -15.36 -0.54 -22.89
N GLU A 17 -14.60 0.40 -22.32
CA GLU A 17 -14.19 0.31 -20.92
C GLU A 17 -15.43 0.27 -20.04
N THR A 18 -15.52 -0.75 -19.19
CA THR A 18 -16.66 -0.87 -18.29
C THR A 18 -16.64 0.29 -17.29
N PRO A 19 -17.80 0.82 -16.86
CA PRO A 19 -17.86 1.89 -15.85
C PRO A 19 -17.12 1.54 -14.55
N SER A 20 -16.96 0.24 -14.26
CA SER A 20 -16.17 -0.27 -13.14
C SER A 20 -14.66 -0.05 -13.33
N GLN A 21 -14.13 -0.29 -14.53
CA GLN A 21 -12.73 -0.02 -14.87
C GLN A 21 -12.42 1.48 -14.94
N ALA A 22 -13.35 2.30 -15.43
CA ALA A 22 -13.19 3.75 -15.45
C ALA A 22 -13.11 4.35 -14.03
N ARG A 23 -13.89 3.81 -13.08
CA ARG A 23 -13.82 4.22 -11.66
C ARG A 23 -12.51 3.80 -10.99
N TYR A 24 -12.01 2.60 -11.29
CA TYR A 24 -10.70 2.14 -10.82
C TYR A 24 -9.55 3.00 -11.38
N ASN A 25 -9.66 3.43 -12.65
CA ASN A 25 -8.63 4.23 -13.33
C ASN A 25 -8.64 5.71 -12.93
N MET A 26 -9.80 6.30 -12.62
CA MET A 26 -9.88 7.68 -12.09
C MET A 26 -9.28 7.79 -10.69
N ASP A 27 -9.49 6.79 -9.83
CA ASP A 27 -8.89 6.79 -8.50
C ASP A 27 -7.36 6.68 -8.59
N ARG A 28 -6.82 5.92 -9.55
CA ARG A 28 -5.37 5.85 -9.83
C ARG A 28 -4.75 7.16 -10.33
N ARG A 29 -5.43 7.94 -11.20
CA ARG A 29 -4.85 9.19 -11.73
C ARG A 29 -4.67 10.27 -10.67
N SER A 30 -5.46 10.24 -9.60
CA SER A 30 -5.28 11.15 -8.46
C SER A 30 -4.28 10.63 -7.40
N HIS A 31 -3.89 9.35 -7.49
CA HIS A 31 -3.00 8.68 -6.53
C HIS A 31 -1.58 8.42 -7.05
N GLY A 32 -1.23 8.96 -8.24
CA GLY A 32 0.15 9.06 -8.73
C GLY A 32 1.04 10.04 -7.95
N MET A 33 0.57 10.55 -6.82
CA MET A 33 1.36 11.29 -5.85
C MET A 33 1.58 10.38 -4.65
N CYS A 34 2.82 9.91 -4.50
CA CYS A 34 3.44 9.41 -3.26
C CYS A 34 2.42 9.01 -2.16
N ALA A 35 1.98 7.75 -2.18
CA ALA A 35 1.15 7.18 -1.10
C ALA A 35 1.86 7.25 0.28
N SER A 36 3.14 7.59 0.32
CA SER A 36 3.89 7.94 1.52
C SER A 36 3.39 9.19 2.24
N ARG A 37 2.71 10.14 1.57
CA ARG A 37 2.43 11.46 2.18
C ARG A 37 1.15 11.53 3.02
N ARG A 38 0.17 10.64 2.83
CA ARG A 38 -1.11 10.72 3.55
C ARG A 38 -1.07 10.10 4.95
N VAL A 39 -0.06 9.28 5.26
CA VAL A 39 0.06 8.61 6.57
C VAL A 39 0.82 9.46 7.58
N GLU A 40 1.78 10.28 7.13
CA GLU A 40 2.52 11.20 8.01
C GLU A 40 1.63 12.31 8.62
N GLU A 41 0.54 12.69 7.93
CA GLU A 41 -0.38 13.74 8.38
C GLU A 41 -1.33 13.28 9.52
N SER A 42 -1.48 11.97 9.75
CA SER A 42 -2.37 11.45 10.81
C SER A 42 -1.74 11.48 12.21
N ILE A 43 -0.43 11.71 12.32
CA ILE A 43 0.29 11.69 13.61
C ILE A 43 0.18 13.05 14.35
N ALA A 44 -0.29 14.11 13.69
CA ALA A 44 -0.26 15.47 14.23
C ALA A 44 -1.50 15.93 15.03
N MET A 45 -2.49 15.06 15.32
CA MET A 45 -3.71 15.48 16.02
C MET A 45 -4.03 14.59 17.23
N ILE A 46 -3.31 14.80 18.33
CA ILE A 46 -3.76 14.32 19.65
C ILE A 46 -3.83 15.53 20.59
N ARG A 47 -5.01 16.16 20.62
CA ARG A 47 -5.44 16.97 21.76
C ARG A 47 -6.98 17.01 21.80
N ASP A 48 -7.58 16.12 22.60
CA ASP A 48 -8.91 16.33 23.17
C ASP A 48 -9.09 15.51 24.47
N GLU A 49 -9.65 16.15 25.50
CA GLU A 49 -9.82 15.65 26.88
C GLU A 49 -11.15 14.90 27.06
N ASN A 50 -11.45 13.96 26.17
CA ASN A 50 -12.53 13.00 26.37
C ASN A 50 -11.98 11.62 26.04
N ALA A 51 -12.10 10.64 26.94
CA ALA A 51 -11.38 9.36 26.88
C ALA A 51 -11.83 8.46 25.70
N VAL A 52 -11.44 8.83 24.48
CA VAL A 52 -11.52 8.01 23.28
C VAL A 52 -10.47 6.92 23.47
N ARG A 53 -10.92 5.69 23.71
CA ARG A 53 -10.01 4.53 23.75
C ARG A 53 -9.22 4.51 22.43
N PRO A 54 -7.89 4.38 22.46
CA PRO A 54 -7.10 4.37 21.24
C PRO A 54 -7.62 3.26 20.32
N GLU A 55 -7.99 3.64 19.10
CA GLU A 55 -8.44 2.68 18.10
C GLU A 55 -7.22 1.88 17.61
N PHE A 56 -7.19 0.58 17.88
CA PHE A 56 -6.11 -0.31 17.46
C PHE A 56 -6.46 -1.02 16.16
N ASP A 57 -5.59 -0.93 15.16
CA ASP A 57 -5.78 -1.54 13.85
C ASP A 57 -5.78 -3.08 13.97
N LEU A 58 -4.93 -3.63 14.87
CA LEU A 58 -4.85 -5.06 15.15
C LEU A 58 -5.13 -5.37 16.63
N ARG A 59 -6.42 -5.41 17.01
CA ARG A 59 -6.87 -5.80 18.37
C ARG A 59 -6.22 -7.09 18.93
N PRO A 60 -5.94 -8.15 18.13
CA PRO A 60 -5.27 -9.35 18.65
C PRO A 60 -3.90 -9.08 19.29
N LEU A 61 -3.17 -8.06 18.82
CA LEU A 61 -1.86 -7.71 19.40
C LEU A 61 -1.97 -7.15 20.82
N VAL A 62 -3.07 -6.47 21.15
CA VAL A 62 -3.31 -5.93 22.50
C VAL A 62 -3.43 -7.08 23.51
N GLY A 63 -4.14 -8.15 23.14
CA GLY A 63 -4.26 -9.35 23.98
C GLY A 63 -2.94 -10.12 24.06
N LEU A 64 -2.26 -10.29 22.92
CA LEU A 64 -0.99 -11.01 22.83
C LEU A 64 0.13 -10.38 23.68
N LEU A 65 0.18 -9.05 23.71
CA LEU A 65 1.24 -8.29 24.39
C LEU A 65 0.84 -7.84 25.80
N SER A 66 -0.32 -8.27 26.29
CA SER A 66 -0.78 -7.96 27.64
C SER A 66 0.19 -8.54 28.68
N GLY A 67 0.72 -7.68 29.56
CA GLY A 67 1.68 -8.09 30.61
C GLY A 67 3.12 -8.26 30.13
N VAL A 68 3.42 -8.00 28.85
CA VAL A 68 4.81 -7.89 28.37
C VAL A 68 5.46 -6.63 28.94
N SER A 69 6.73 -6.72 29.34
CA SER A 69 7.46 -5.58 29.90
C SER A 69 7.82 -4.53 28.84
N ASP A 70 7.85 -3.26 29.25
CA ASP A 70 8.18 -2.13 28.38
C ASP A 70 9.49 -2.30 27.58
N PRO A 71 10.60 -2.82 28.15
CA PRO A 71 11.84 -3.02 27.37
C PRO A 71 11.69 -4.01 26.22
N VAL A 72 10.88 -5.07 26.41
CA VAL A 72 10.61 -6.05 25.37
C VAL A 72 9.70 -5.45 24.30
N LEU A 73 8.66 -4.71 24.72
CA LEU A 73 7.76 -4.03 23.80
C LEU A 73 8.48 -2.97 22.96
N GLU A 74 9.38 -2.20 23.59
CA GLU A 74 10.24 -1.23 22.91
C GLU A 74 11.15 -1.92 21.90
N HIS A 75 11.80 -3.02 22.28
CA HIS A 75 12.62 -3.80 21.35
C HIS A 75 11.81 -4.28 20.13
N LEU A 76 10.63 -4.86 20.35
CA LEU A 76 9.74 -5.31 19.27
C LEU A 76 9.32 -4.15 18.36
N THR A 77 9.04 -2.98 18.94
CA THR A 77 8.67 -1.77 18.20
C THR A 77 9.83 -1.26 17.35
N VAL A 78 11.07 -1.24 17.88
CA VAL A 78 12.27 -0.88 17.12
C VAL A 78 12.49 -1.85 15.96
N GLN A 79 12.36 -3.16 16.18
CA GLN A 79 12.47 -4.16 15.11
C GLN A 79 11.38 -3.98 14.06
N ALA A 80 10.14 -3.68 14.46
CA ALA A 80 9.05 -3.39 13.55
C ALA A 80 9.33 -2.12 12.72
N ILE A 81 9.90 -1.06 13.29
CA ILE A 81 10.29 0.14 12.51
C ILE A 81 11.35 -0.22 11.46
N LYS A 82 12.38 -0.98 11.85
CA LYS A 82 13.44 -1.41 10.91
C LYS A 82 12.86 -2.27 9.78
N LYS A 83 11.99 -3.23 10.13
CA LYS A 83 11.31 -4.07 9.15
C LYS A 83 10.43 -3.24 8.20
N HIS A 84 9.67 -2.27 8.73
CA HIS A 84 8.83 -1.39 7.90
C HIS A 84 9.67 -0.67 6.86
N ARG A 85 10.77 -0.02 7.29
CA ARG A 85 11.68 0.70 6.40
C ARG A 85 12.24 -0.20 5.30
N HIS A 86 12.64 -1.42 5.65
CA HIS A 86 13.11 -2.40 4.67
C HIS A 86 12.03 -2.77 3.65
N LEU A 87 10.78 -2.99 4.09
CA LEU A 87 9.66 -3.30 3.19
C LEU A 87 9.31 -2.14 2.26
N VAL A 88 9.40 -0.90 2.75
CA VAL A 88 9.24 0.30 1.92
C VAL A 88 10.30 0.31 0.81
N THR A 89 11.58 0.13 1.16
CA THR A 89 12.67 0.08 0.17
C THR A 89 12.46 -1.04 -0.85
N LYS A 90 12.10 -2.25 -0.40
CA LYS A 90 11.80 -3.39 -1.28
C LYS A 90 10.66 -3.09 -2.26
N ALA A 91 9.56 -2.53 -1.78
CA ALA A 91 8.42 -2.18 -2.63
C ALA A 91 8.78 -1.07 -3.62
N GLU A 92 9.58 -0.08 -3.21
CA GLU A 92 10.08 0.99 -4.07
C GLU A 92 11.01 0.48 -5.16
N GLU A 93 11.97 -0.38 -4.83
CA GLU A 93 12.87 -1.02 -5.80
C GLU A 93 12.09 -1.81 -6.86
N LEU A 94 11.10 -2.61 -6.43
CA LEU A 94 10.23 -3.34 -7.34
C LEU A 94 9.43 -2.40 -8.24
N PHE A 95 8.88 -1.31 -7.70
CA PHE A 95 8.15 -0.32 -8.48
C PHE A 95 9.03 0.36 -9.54
N LEU A 96 10.26 0.71 -9.18
CA LEU A 96 11.22 1.35 -10.09
C LEU A 96 11.67 0.39 -11.20
N GLY A 97 11.72 -0.92 -10.91
CA GLY A 97 12.01 -1.97 -11.88
C GLY A 97 10.88 -2.28 -12.87
N LEU A 98 9.65 -1.82 -12.61
CA LEU A 98 8.52 -2.09 -13.50
C LEU A 98 8.63 -1.35 -14.85
N PRO A 99 8.20 -1.98 -15.97
CA PRO A 99 8.01 -1.31 -17.24
C PRO A 99 7.13 -0.07 -17.13
N GLU A 100 7.43 0.96 -17.92
CA GLU A 100 6.67 2.22 -17.91
C GLU A 100 5.17 2.01 -18.20
N ALA A 101 4.82 1.07 -19.07
CA ALA A 101 3.44 0.71 -19.37
C ALA A 101 2.67 0.21 -18.13
N ILE A 102 3.33 -0.55 -17.26
CA ILE A 102 2.74 -1.05 -16.01
C ILE A 102 2.70 0.07 -14.96
N ARG A 103 3.77 0.85 -14.80
CA ARG A 103 3.83 1.98 -13.85
C ARG A 103 2.78 3.06 -14.14
N THR A 104 2.51 3.31 -15.42
CA THR A 104 1.48 4.26 -15.87
C THR A 104 0.07 3.68 -15.86
N GLY A 105 -0.08 2.40 -15.49
CA GLY A 105 -1.36 1.70 -15.43
C GLY A 105 -1.98 1.39 -16.79
N ARG A 106 -1.21 1.49 -17.88
CA ARG A 106 -1.64 1.09 -19.23
C ARG A 106 -1.71 -0.43 -19.39
N GLU A 107 -0.89 -1.15 -18.62
CA GLU A 107 -0.89 -2.62 -18.52
C GLU A 107 -0.94 -3.04 -17.05
N THR A 108 -1.47 -4.23 -16.77
CA THR A 108 -1.64 -4.72 -15.39
C THR A 108 -1.22 -6.18 -15.22
N VAL A 109 -0.55 -6.77 -16.22
CA VAL A 109 -0.33 -8.21 -16.28
C VAL A 109 1.15 -8.49 -16.48
N GLY A 110 1.77 -9.12 -15.47
CA GLY A 110 3.16 -9.56 -15.49
C GLY A 110 3.59 -10.03 -14.09
N GLU A 111 4.50 -10.99 -14.02
CA GLU A 111 5.02 -11.52 -12.75
C GLU A 111 5.63 -10.41 -11.88
N ASP A 112 6.35 -9.46 -12.50
CA ASP A 112 6.93 -8.30 -11.81
C ASP A 112 5.88 -7.40 -11.16
N HIS A 113 4.72 -7.20 -11.83
CA HIS A 113 3.62 -6.41 -11.27
C HIS A 113 3.01 -7.10 -10.05
N VAL A 114 2.86 -8.43 -10.10
CA VAL A 114 2.39 -9.22 -8.96
C VAL A 114 3.38 -9.14 -7.81
N ALA A 115 4.69 -9.25 -8.08
CA ALA A 115 5.73 -9.13 -7.07
C ALA A 115 5.71 -7.75 -6.37
N TYR A 116 5.54 -6.67 -7.15
CA TYR A 116 5.36 -5.33 -6.61
C TYR A 116 4.11 -5.22 -5.72
N LEU A 117 2.96 -5.76 -6.16
CA LEU A 117 1.72 -5.71 -5.39
C LEU A 117 1.84 -6.50 -4.08
N ASP A 118 2.44 -7.69 -4.12
CA ASP A 118 2.68 -8.51 -2.94
C ASP A 118 3.58 -7.78 -1.92
N ALA A 119 4.69 -7.19 -2.38
CA ALA A 119 5.56 -6.40 -1.52
C ALA A 119 4.84 -5.17 -0.92
N THR A 120 3.95 -4.54 -1.69
CA THR A 120 3.15 -3.40 -1.23
C THR A 120 2.11 -3.81 -0.18
N ILE A 121 1.46 -4.96 -0.37
CA ILE A 121 0.55 -5.55 0.63
C ILE A 121 1.31 -5.88 1.91
N GLU A 122 2.48 -6.52 1.80
CA GLU A 122 3.34 -6.86 2.93
C GLU A 122 3.73 -5.59 3.73
N MET A 123 4.15 -4.53 3.03
CA MET A 123 4.48 -3.23 3.63
C MET A 123 3.31 -2.65 4.42
N HIS A 124 2.09 -2.62 3.86
CA HIS A 124 0.90 -2.06 4.53
C HIS A 124 0.38 -2.93 5.68
N ALA A 125 0.41 -4.26 5.53
CA ALA A 125 0.08 -5.18 6.61
C ALA A 125 1.03 -4.98 7.79
N GLN A 126 2.33 -4.82 7.52
CA GLN A 126 3.32 -4.57 8.54
C GLN A 126 3.17 -3.18 9.17
N MET A 127 2.80 -2.14 8.41
CA MET A 127 2.50 -0.81 8.96
C MET A 127 1.36 -0.87 9.99
N SER A 128 0.31 -1.65 9.73
CA SER A 128 -0.82 -1.85 10.66
C SER A 128 -0.39 -2.50 11.99
N ALA A 129 0.61 -3.39 11.93
CA ALA A 129 1.23 -3.94 13.14
C ALA A 129 2.08 -2.89 13.86
N LEU A 130 2.87 -2.11 13.14
CA LEU A 130 3.71 -1.06 13.71
C LEU A 130 2.88 0.04 14.38
N THR A 131 1.81 0.53 13.75
CA THR A 131 0.90 1.53 14.36
C THR A 131 0.28 0.99 15.65
N THR A 132 -0.11 -0.28 15.65
CA THR A 132 -0.67 -0.93 16.84
C THR A 132 0.38 -1.04 17.96
N LEU A 133 1.63 -1.43 17.65
CA LEU A 133 2.72 -1.47 18.62
C LEU A 133 3.01 -0.10 19.24
N LEU A 134 3.05 0.96 18.41
CA LEU A 134 3.24 2.34 18.88
C LEU A 134 2.10 2.79 19.79
N LYS A 135 0.85 2.45 19.47
CA LYS A 135 -0.32 2.74 20.30
C LYS A 135 -0.26 2.00 21.64
N ILE A 136 0.22 0.75 21.68
CA ILE A 136 0.39 -0.02 22.93
C ILE A 136 1.54 0.57 23.77
N LEU A 137 2.67 0.93 23.13
CA LEU A 137 3.84 1.48 23.82
C LEU A 137 3.61 2.92 24.31
N GLY A 138 2.73 3.68 23.66
CA GLY A 138 2.38 5.06 24.03
C GLY A 138 3.45 6.11 23.68
N ARG A 139 4.54 5.71 23.02
CA ARG A 139 5.64 6.59 22.58
C ARG A 139 6.35 6.00 21.36
N THR A 140 7.06 6.85 20.61
CA THR A 140 7.94 6.41 19.52
C THR A 140 9.34 6.16 20.08
N PRO A 141 9.89 4.93 20.00
CA PRO A 141 11.24 4.66 20.47
C PRO A 141 12.28 5.26 19.51
N ALA A 142 13.44 5.61 20.05
CA ALA A 142 14.56 6.07 19.21
C ALA A 142 15.10 4.89 18.40
N VAL A 143 15.17 5.06 17.07
CA VAL A 143 15.72 4.06 16.16
C VAL A 143 17.01 4.62 15.57
N GLN A 144 18.12 3.99 15.94
CA GLN A 144 19.41 4.14 15.25
C GLN A 144 19.39 3.37 13.94
#